data_AF-A0A918EFV8-F1
#
_entry.id   AF-A0A918EFV8-F1
#
_cell.length_a   1.000
_cell.length_b   1.000
_cell.length_c   1.000
_cell.angle_alpha   90.00
_cell.angle_beta   90.00
_cell.angle_gamma   90.00
#
_symmetry.space_group_name_H-M   'P 1'
#
loop_
_entity.id
_entity.type
_entity.pdbx_description
1 polymer ?
#
loop_
_entity_poly.entity_id
_entity_poly.type
_entity_poly.pdbx_seq_one_letter_code
_entity_poly.pdbx_strand_id
1 'polypeptide(L)'
;MADGFVHLYQTGWSRARAALRITSLGLTGAALANPATGKIHTGEWDDRDSQDFKYWLDADTDIFCTVRRVTPDVVVEEFSLDGFGGPWCEPGQDRVIHLVLSQLRETGSSAVGLVADRRGSSLATDVDGIVLGGPTPVTVLPELLILEPGAADRHPEPADWGRRPGSGSNS
;
A
#
# COMPACT_ATOMS: atom_id res chain seq x y z
N MET A 1 -2.69 -0.10 19.09
CA MET A 1 -3.44 0.62 18.04
C MET A 1 -2.98 0.01 16.75
N ALA A 2 -3.87 -0.27 15.80
CA ALA A 2 -3.49 -0.95 14.57
C ALA A 2 -2.86 0.07 13.61
N ASP A 3 -1.74 -0.30 12.99
CA ASP A 3 -0.99 0.58 12.10
C ASP A 3 -1.70 0.65 10.75
N GLY A 4 -2.00 1.86 10.29
CA GLY A 4 -2.60 2.05 8.97
C GLY A 4 -1.62 1.70 7.86
N PHE A 5 -2.12 1.24 6.71
CA PHE A 5 -1.26 0.82 5.60
C PHE A 5 -1.88 1.07 4.23
N VAL A 6 -1.00 1.07 3.21
CA VAL A 6 -1.37 0.97 1.79
C VAL A 6 -0.49 -0.06 1.11
N HIS A 7 -1.06 -1.07 0.46
CA HIS A 7 -0.34 -2.09 -0.28
C HIS A 7 -0.65 -1.98 -1.78
N LEU A 8 0.38 -1.81 -2.61
CA LEU A 8 0.28 -1.84 -4.07
C LEU A 8 0.92 -3.11 -4.62
N TYR A 9 0.13 -3.95 -5.27
CA TYR A 9 0.58 -5.21 -5.86
C TYR A 9 0.81 -5.04 -7.35
N GLN A 10 1.91 -5.57 -7.86
CA GLN A 10 2.23 -5.47 -9.27
C GLN A 10 3.06 -6.64 -9.79
N THR A 11 3.01 -6.83 -11.10
CA THR A 11 3.89 -7.72 -11.85
C THR A 11 5.00 -6.94 -12.57
N GLY A 12 5.96 -7.66 -13.14
CA GLY A 12 7.01 -7.05 -13.98
C GLY A 12 7.98 -6.16 -13.21
N TRP A 13 8.17 -6.42 -11.91
CA TRP A 13 9.14 -5.70 -11.09
C TRP A 13 10.55 -5.85 -11.67
N SER A 14 11.25 -4.73 -11.80
CA SER A 14 12.58 -4.67 -12.39
C SER A 14 13.32 -3.44 -11.88
N ARG A 15 14.65 -3.42 -12.05
CA ARG A 15 15.47 -2.24 -11.71
C ARG A 15 15.01 -0.98 -12.44
N ALA A 16 14.62 -1.09 -13.71
CA ALA A 16 14.11 0.03 -14.49
C ALA A 16 12.80 0.56 -13.91
N ARG A 17 11.91 -0.34 -13.49
CA ARG A 17 10.64 0.02 -12.85
C ARG A 17 10.85 0.67 -11.48
N ALA A 18 11.78 0.16 -10.66
CA ALA A 18 12.15 0.78 -9.40
C ALA A 18 12.72 2.20 -9.60
N ALA A 19 13.55 2.42 -10.63
CA ALA A 19 14.06 3.76 -10.95
C ALA A 19 12.96 4.73 -11.40
N LEU A 20 12.01 4.27 -12.21
CA LEU A 20 10.83 5.06 -12.59
C LEU A 20 9.98 5.39 -11.34
N ARG A 21 9.79 4.43 -10.45
CA ARG A 21 9.07 4.61 -9.19
C ARG A 21 9.70 5.72 -8.35
N ILE A 22 11.01 5.66 -8.10
CA ILE A 22 11.74 6.70 -7.37
C ILE A 22 11.57 8.07 -8.02
N THR A 23 11.63 8.14 -9.36
CA THR A 23 11.48 9.39 -10.10
C THR A 23 10.06 9.97 -9.97
N SER A 24 9.03 9.13 -10.13
CA SER A 24 7.63 9.54 -10.03
C SER A 24 7.26 9.99 -8.62
N LEU A 25 7.73 9.27 -7.61
CA LEU A 25 7.58 9.65 -6.21
C LEU A 25 8.27 11.00 -5.93
N GLY A 26 9.46 11.22 -6.50
CA GLY A 26 10.15 12.51 -6.46
C GLY A 26 9.30 13.67 -7.01
N LEU A 27 8.61 13.45 -8.14
CA LEU A 27 7.73 14.46 -8.75
C LEU A 27 6.48 14.75 -7.91
N THR A 28 6.06 13.82 -7.06
CA THR A 28 4.92 13.99 -6.13
C THR A 28 5.35 14.45 -4.75
N GLY A 29 6.65 14.76 -4.57
CA GLY A 29 7.20 15.35 -3.36
C GLY A 29 7.65 14.35 -2.30
N ALA A 30 7.90 13.09 -2.68
CA ALA A 30 8.52 12.08 -1.83
C ALA A 30 9.93 11.75 -2.35
N ALA A 31 10.95 11.90 -1.50
CA ALA A 31 12.35 11.70 -1.88
C ALA A 31 12.96 10.49 -1.16
N LEU A 32 13.83 9.74 -1.83
CA LEU A 32 14.53 8.62 -1.20
C LEU A 32 15.67 9.09 -0.26
N ALA A 33 16.29 10.22 -0.59
CA ALA A 33 17.27 10.88 0.28
C ALA A 33 16.57 11.89 1.21
N ASN A 34 16.89 11.85 2.50
CA ASN A 34 16.39 12.82 3.47
C ASN A 34 16.81 14.25 3.04
N PRO A 35 15.89 15.22 2.95
CA PRO A 35 16.19 16.57 2.49
C PRO A 35 17.21 17.35 3.32
N ALA A 36 17.31 17.08 4.63
CA ALA A 36 18.22 17.78 5.53
C ALA A 36 19.63 17.16 5.54
N THR A 37 19.74 15.84 5.40
CA THR A 37 21.01 15.11 5.56
C THR A 37 21.58 14.55 4.26
N GLY A 38 20.77 14.46 3.20
CA GLY A 38 21.11 13.83 1.92
C GLY A 38 21.26 12.30 2.00
N LYS A 39 20.97 11.68 3.16
CA LYS A 39 21.17 10.23 3.36
C LYS A 39 19.96 9.44 2.88
N ILE A 40 20.24 8.31 2.23
CA ILE A 40 19.25 7.29 1.93
C ILE A 40 19.20 6.31 3.10
N HIS A 41 18.00 5.98 3.56
CA HIS A 41 17.78 5.01 4.62
C HIS A 41 17.21 3.72 4.03
N THR A 42 17.99 2.64 4.12
CA THR A 42 17.60 1.28 3.77
C THR A 42 17.73 0.40 5.01
N GLY A 43 16.76 -0.49 5.23
CA GLY A 43 16.88 -1.60 6.17
C GLY A 43 17.77 -2.71 5.63
N GLU A 44 17.91 -3.78 6.39
CA GLU A 44 18.59 -4.99 5.94
C GLU A 44 17.66 -5.80 5.02
N TRP A 45 18.25 -6.53 4.08
CA TRP A 45 17.53 -7.59 3.38
C TRP A 45 17.17 -8.67 4.39
N ASP A 46 15.91 -9.06 4.46
CA ASP A 46 15.52 -10.21 5.28
C ASP A 46 15.41 -11.49 4.44
N ASP A 47 15.29 -12.63 5.12
CA ASP A 47 15.17 -13.95 4.48
C ASP A 47 13.84 -14.14 3.69
N ARG A 48 12.96 -13.12 3.65
CA ARG A 48 11.65 -13.15 2.99
C ARG A 48 11.65 -12.44 1.63
N ASP A 49 12.81 -12.26 1.01
CA ASP A 49 12.97 -11.49 -0.23
C ASP A 49 12.33 -10.09 -0.09
N SER A 50 12.46 -9.48 1.10
CA SER A 50 11.95 -8.14 1.37
C SER A 50 13.06 -7.14 1.65
N GLN A 51 12.78 -5.89 1.30
CA GLN A 51 13.69 -4.77 1.50
C GLN A 51 12.91 -3.57 2.03
N ASP A 52 13.34 -3.10 3.19
CA ASP A 52 12.78 -1.91 3.83
C ASP A 52 13.58 -0.67 3.45
N PHE A 53 12.91 0.46 3.32
CA PHE A 53 13.54 1.76 3.14
C PHE A 53 12.55 2.88 3.46
N LYS A 54 13.05 4.13 3.44
CA LYS A 54 12.25 5.31 3.74
C LYS A 54 12.16 6.23 2.54
N TYR A 55 10.94 6.69 2.26
CA TYR A 55 10.74 7.93 1.52
C TYR A 55 10.55 9.08 2.50
N TRP A 56 10.94 10.28 2.11
CA TRP A 56 10.86 11.50 2.90
C TRP A 56 9.92 12.49 2.22
N LEU A 57 8.91 12.95 2.95
CA LEU A 57 8.00 13.99 2.48
C LEU A 57 8.53 15.40 2.77
N ASP A 58 9.37 15.51 3.80
CA ASP A 58 10.16 16.67 4.18
C ASP A 58 11.35 16.22 5.06
N ALA A 59 11.99 17.14 5.77
CA ALA A 59 13.18 16.85 6.59
C ALA A 59 12.91 15.91 7.78
N ASP A 60 11.67 15.92 8.29
CA ASP A 60 11.28 15.29 9.56
C ASP A 60 10.19 14.22 9.38
N THR A 61 9.50 14.22 8.23
CA THR A 61 8.41 13.29 7.93
C THR A 61 8.86 12.24 6.92
N ASP A 62 8.83 10.98 7.34
CA ASP A 62 9.12 9.83 6.50
C ASP A 62 7.88 8.95 6.23
N ILE A 63 8.01 8.09 5.23
CA ILE A 63 7.11 7.00 4.91
C ILE A 63 7.97 5.75 4.92
N PHE A 64 7.68 4.84 5.85
CA PHE A 64 8.29 3.51 5.83
C PHE A 64 7.69 2.69 4.69
N CYS A 65 8.55 2.15 3.83
CA CYS A 65 8.17 1.34 2.69
C CYS A 65 8.90 0.01 2.73
N THR A 66 8.15 -1.07 2.59
CA THR A 66 8.68 -2.43 2.41
C THR A 66 8.34 -2.89 1.01
N VAL A 67 9.34 -3.35 0.26
CA VAL A 67 9.11 -4.04 -1.01
C VAL A 67 9.35 -5.51 -0.78
N ARG A 68 8.33 -6.34 -1.02
CA ARG A 68 8.37 -7.78 -0.74
C ARG A 68 7.87 -8.59 -1.93
N ARG A 69 8.54 -9.70 -2.22
CA ARG A 69 8.04 -10.68 -3.18
C ARG A 69 6.94 -11.53 -2.54
N VAL A 70 5.75 -11.54 -3.13
CA VAL A 70 4.60 -12.36 -2.65
C VAL A 70 4.52 -13.67 -3.41
N THR A 71 4.75 -13.62 -4.72
CA THR A 71 4.89 -14.78 -5.60
C THR A 71 6.08 -14.55 -6.54
N PRO A 72 6.54 -15.55 -7.32
CA PRO A 72 7.62 -15.33 -8.28
C PRO A 72 7.40 -14.15 -9.23
N ASP A 73 6.13 -13.84 -9.56
CA ASP A 73 5.76 -12.80 -10.52
C ASP A 73 5.18 -11.54 -9.88
N VAL A 74 4.77 -11.59 -8.61
CA VAL A 74 4.09 -10.48 -7.91
C VAL A 74 4.94 -9.93 -6.78
N VAL A 75 5.13 -8.62 -6.81
CA VAL A 75 5.76 -7.84 -5.75
C VAL A 75 4.71 -6.90 -5.14
N VAL A 76 4.73 -6.79 -3.83
CA VAL A 76 3.97 -5.79 -3.08
C VAL A 76 4.90 -4.67 -2.61
N GLU A 77 4.45 -3.44 -2.78
CA GLU A 77 5.01 -2.25 -2.11
C GLU A 77 4.06 -1.91 -0.96
N GLU A 78 4.54 -2.02 0.28
CA GLU A 78 3.80 -1.81 1.51
C GLU A 78 4.23 -0.45 2.11
N PHE A 79 3.29 0.48 2.18
CA PHE A 79 3.51 1.81 2.74
C PHE A 79 2.84 1.90 4.10
N SER A 80 3.62 2.20 5.14
CA SER A 80 3.09 2.44 6.48
C SER A 80 2.49 3.84 6.61
N LEU A 81 1.38 3.96 7.33
CA LEU A 81 0.67 5.22 7.63
C LEU A 81 0.79 5.64 9.10
N ASP A 82 1.63 4.97 9.88
CA ASP A 82 1.84 5.20 11.32
C ASP A 82 2.66 6.46 11.63
N GLY A 83 3.60 6.83 10.74
CA GLY A 83 4.53 7.96 10.88
C GLY A 83 3.89 9.35 10.95
N PHE A 84 2.57 9.46 10.80
CA PHE A 84 1.85 10.74 10.76
C PHE A 84 1.27 11.18 12.11
N GLY A 85 1.55 10.48 13.21
CA GLY A 85 1.00 10.81 14.53
C GLY A 85 -0.28 10.04 14.88
N GLY A 86 -0.48 8.89 14.24
CA GLY A 86 -1.60 7.99 14.48
C GLY A 86 -2.86 8.32 13.65
N PRO A 87 -3.96 7.57 13.88
CA PRO A 87 -5.16 7.58 13.02
C PRO A 87 -5.96 8.91 13.04
N TRP A 88 -5.49 9.92 13.77
CA TRP A 88 -6.11 11.23 13.89
C TRP A 88 -5.46 12.30 13.02
N CYS A 89 -4.33 11.99 12.36
CA CYS A 89 -3.63 12.90 11.46
C CYS A 89 -3.88 12.51 10.00
N GLU A 90 -5.11 12.76 9.55
CA GLU A 90 -5.57 12.41 8.20
C GLU A 90 -4.76 13.06 7.05
N PRO A 91 -4.27 14.32 7.14
CA PRO A 91 -3.61 14.96 6.00
C PRO A 91 -2.34 14.25 5.51
N GLY A 92 -1.57 13.67 6.43
CA GLY A 92 -0.35 12.92 6.10
C GLY A 92 -0.68 11.59 5.43
N GLN A 93 -1.66 10.87 5.97
CA GLN A 93 -2.14 9.60 5.40
C GLN A 93 -2.77 9.81 4.02
N ASP A 94 -3.55 10.87 3.83
CA ASP A 94 -4.14 11.25 2.55
C ASP A 94 -3.08 11.51 1.49
N ARG A 95 -2.00 12.19 1.87
CA ARG A 95 -0.89 12.45 0.94
C ARG A 95 -0.26 11.14 0.46
N VAL A 96 -0.04 10.17 1.34
CA VAL A 96 0.48 8.84 0.94
C VAL A 96 -0.51 8.11 0.06
N ILE A 97 -1.79 8.06 0.42
CA ILE A 97 -2.82 7.38 -0.38
C ILE A 97 -2.92 8.00 -1.78
N HIS A 98 -2.94 9.33 -1.89
CA HIS A 98 -2.95 10.01 -3.19
C HIS A 98 -1.71 9.74 -4.03
N LEU A 99 -0.54 9.68 -3.39
CA LEU A 99 0.71 9.33 -4.04
C LEU A 99 0.69 7.87 -4.52
N VAL A 100 0.22 6.91 -3.73
CA VAL A 100 0.12 5.51 -4.17
C VAL A 100 -0.95 5.34 -5.25
N LEU A 101 -2.04 6.10 -5.22
CA LEU A 101 -3.05 6.12 -6.29
C LEU A 101 -2.50 6.68 -7.61
N SER A 102 -1.58 7.66 -7.58
CA SER A 102 -0.88 8.08 -8.80
C SER A 102 0.05 6.97 -9.29
N GLN A 103 0.76 6.29 -8.38
CA GLN A 103 1.59 5.15 -8.71
C GLN A 103 0.80 3.99 -9.33
N LEU A 104 -0.41 3.72 -8.85
CA LEU A 104 -1.29 2.71 -9.44
C LEU A 104 -1.60 3.05 -10.91
N ARG A 105 -1.92 4.31 -11.21
CA ARG A 105 -2.23 4.76 -12.59
C ARG A 105 -1.04 4.60 -13.52
N GLU A 106 0.16 4.94 -13.05
CA GLU A 106 1.39 4.76 -13.82
C GLU A 106 1.79 3.29 -13.95
N THR A 107 1.45 2.48 -12.94
CA THR A 107 1.70 1.04 -12.94
C THR A 107 0.92 0.34 -14.04
N GLY A 108 -0.28 0.86 -14.37
CA GLY A 108 -1.07 0.46 -15.52
C GLY A 108 -1.47 -1.01 -15.47
N SER A 109 -1.39 -1.70 -16.61
CA SER A 109 -1.77 -3.12 -16.73
C SER A 109 -0.88 -4.10 -15.95
N SER A 110 0.22 -3.64 -15.36
CA SER A 110 1.01 -4.45 -14.44
C SER A 110 0.49 -4.41 -13.01
N ALA A 111 -0.47 -3.53 -12.69
CA ALA A 111 -1.12 -3.52 -11.38
C ALA A 111 -1.94 -4.80 -11.20
N VAL A 112 -1.84 -5.41 -10.03
CA VAL A 112 -2.61 -6.61 -9.65
C VAL A 112 -3.69 -6.27 -8.63
N GLY A 113 -3.43 -5.25 -7.80
CA GLY A 113 -4.41 -4.77 -6.84
C GLY A 113 -3.86 -3.65 -5.98
N LEU A 114 -4.77 -3.01 -5.23
CA LEU A 114 -4.45 -1.99 -4.25
C LEU A 114 -5.31 -2.22 -3.01
N VAL A 115 -4.70 -2.17 -1.84
CA VAL A 115 -5.40 -2.16 -0.55
C VAL A 115 -4.99 -0.89 0.20
N ALA A 116 -5.94 -0.13 0.73
CA ALA A 116 -5.64 0.95 1.67
C ALA A 116 -6.57 0.84 2.88
N ASP A 117 -5.98 0.89 4.06
CA ASP A 117 -6.69 0.88 5.33
C ASP A 117 -6.02 1.83 6.32
N ARG A 118 -6.54 3.06 6.40
CA ARG A 118 -6.03 4.10 7.30
C ARG A 118 -6.03 3.69 8.78
N ARG A 119 -6.92 2.77 9.16
CA ARG A 119 -7.12 2.36 10.56
C ARG A 119 -6.45 1.03 10.89
N GLY A 120 -5.87 0.34 9.89
CA GLY A 120 -5.27 -0.97 10.06
C GLY A 120 -6.26 -2.06 10.51
N SER A 121 -7.57 -1.87 10.29
CA SER A 121 -8.60 -2.80 10.76
C SER A 121 -8.49 -4.18 10.10
N SER A 122 -7.92 -4.21 8.89
CA SER A 122 -7.69 -5.40 8.08
C SER A 122 -6.27 -5.96 8.21
N LEU A 123 -5.42 -5.46 9.12
CA LEU A 123 -4.04 -5.95 9.29
C LEU A 123 -3.94 -7.45 9.61
N ALA A 124 -4.92 -8.00 10.33
CA ALA A 124 -4.98 -9.42 10.67
C ALA A 124 -5.54 -10.28 9.52
N THR A 125 -6.07 -9.65 8.47
CA THR A 125 -6.60 -10.33 7.29
C THR A 125 -5.45 -10.66 6.34
N ASP A 126 -5.49 -11.86 5.75
CA ASP A 126 -4.57 -12.24 4.67
C ASP A 126 -4.93 -11.51 3.37
N VAL A 127 -4.51 -10.24 3.31
CA VAL A 127 -4.73 -9.34 2.17
C VAL A 127 -3.98 -9.79 0.92
N ASP A 128 -2.80 -10.40 1.08
CA ASP A 128 -2.03 -11.00 -0.02
C ASP A 128 -2.88 -12.08 -0.70
N GLY A 129 -3.43 -13.00 0.10
CA GLY A 129 -4.32 -14.06 -0.38
C GLY A 129 -5.54 -13.50 -1.12
N ILE A 130 -6.22 -12.49 -0.56
CA ILE A 130 -7.40 -11.86 -1.20
C ILE A 130 -7.04 -11.23 -2.54
N VAL A 131 -5.97 -10.43 -2.60
CA VAL A 131 -5.58 -9.74 -3.85
C VAL A 131 -5.20 -10.75 -4.94
N LEU A 132 -4.61 -11.89 -4.56
CA LEU A 132 -4.27 -12.97 -5.46
C LEU A 132 -5.44 -13.93 -5.78
N GLY A 133 -6.65 -13.67 -5.27
CA GLY A 133 -7.83 -14.49 -5.49
C GLY A 133 -7.78 -15.84 -4.78
N GLY A 134 -7.12 -15.90 -3.62
CA GLY A 134 -7.10 -17.04 -2.70
C GLY A 134 -8.45 -17.28 -2.03
N PRO A 135 -8.57 -18.32 -1.19
CA PRO A 135 -9.86 -18.69 -0.58
C PRO A 135 -10.24 -17.86 0.65
N THR A 136 -9.36 -16.97 1.13
CA THR A 136 -9.58 -16.16 2.33
C THR A 136 -10.73 -15.18 2.09
N PRO A 137 -11.83 -15.24 2.85
CA PRO A 137 -12.95 -14.33 2.66
C PRO A 137 -12.63 -12.92 3.17
N VAL A 138 -13.22 -11.90 2.53
CA VAL A 138 -13.13 -10.51 2.99
C VAL A 138 -14.09 -10.31 4.17
N THR A 139 -13.60 -10.49 5.39
CA THR A 139 -14.40 -10.35 6.62
C THR A 139 -14.39 -8.93 7.19
N VAL A 140 -13.31 -8.20 6.94
CA VAL A 140 -13.15 -6.77 7.25
C VAL A 140 -12.84 -6.05 5.94
N LEU A 141 -13.74 -5.15 5.53
CA LEU A 141 -13.53 -4.38 4.31
C LEU A 141 -12.54 -3.23 4.60
N PRO A 142 -11.35 -3.20 3.96
CA PRO A 142 -10.47 -2.04 4.03
C PRO A 142 -11.13 -0.83 3.37
N GLU A 143 -10.62 0.36 3.65
CA GLU A 143 -11.21 1.59 3.11
C GLU A 143 -11.21 1.63 1.58
N LEU A 144 -10.14 1.11 0.97
CA LEU A 144 -10.05 0.91 -0.46
C LEU A 144 -9.56 -0.51 -0.75
N LEU A 145 -10.29 -1.20 -1.63
CA LEU A 145 -9.92 -2.49 -2.18
C LEU A 145 -10.13 -2.46 -3.70
N ILE A 146 -9.03 -2.53 -4.44
CA ILE A 146 -9.04 -2.65 -5.90
C ILE A 146 -8.47 -4.02 -6.24
N LEU A 147 -9.26 -4.81 -6.96
CA LEU A 147 -8.92 -6.16 -7.38
C LEU A 147 -8.97 -6.25 -8.90
N GLU A 148 -8.08 -7.06 -9.47
CA GLU A 148 -8.24 -7.54 -10.84
C GLU A 148 -9.54 -8.36 -10.97
N PRO A 149 -10.21 -8.38 -12.15
CA PRO A 149 -11.53 -8.99 -12.31
C PRO A 149 -11.59 -10.45 -11.84
N GLY A 150 -10.57 -11.26 -12.14
CA GLY A 150 -10.55 -12.67 -11.75
C GLY A 150 -10.43 -12.90 -10.23
N ALA A 151 -9.82 -11.96 -9.49
CA ALA A 151 -9.80 -12.00 -8.03
C ALA A 151 -11.14 -11.49 -7.47
N ALA A 152 -11.71 -10.43 -8.06
CA ALA A 152 -13.02 -9.91 -7.68
C ALA A 152 -14.14 -10.95 -7.81
N ASP A 153 -14.12 -11.77 -8.87
CA ASP A 153 -15.09 -12.86 -9.06
C ASP A 153 -15.06 -13.91 -7.94
N ARG A 154 -13.92 -14.08 -7.28
CA ARG A 154 -13.73 -15.00 -6.15
C ARG A 154 -14.07 -14.36 -4.80
N HIS A 155 -14.17 -13.04 -4.76
CA HIS A 155 -14.48 -12.26 -3.58
C HIS A 155 -15.69 -11.35 -3.84
N PRO A 156 -16.93 -11.89 -3.85
CA PRO A 156 -18.14 -11.08 -4.04
C PRO A 156 -18.48 -10.22 -2.81
N GLU A 157 -17.91 -10.50 -1.64
CA GLU A 157 -18.26 -9.87 -0.37
C GLU A 157 -18.13 -8.33 -0.35
N PRO A 158 -17.10 -7.72 -0.97
CA PRO A 158 -17.01 -6.27 -1.11
C PRO A 158 -18.18 -5.65 -1.88
N ALA A 159 -18.67 -6.30 -2.94
CA ALA A 159 -19.80 -5.81 -3.73
C ALA A 159 -21.13 -5.89 -2.96
N ASP A 160 -21.23 -6.85 -2.05
CA ASP A 160 -22.37 -7.04 -1.16
C ASP A 160 -22.33 -6.12 0.06
N TRP A 161 -21.15 -5.61 0.43
CA TRP A 161 -20.97 -4.76 1.61
C TRP A 161 -21.77 -3.45 1.53
N GLY A 162 -21.79 -2.81 0.35
CA GLY A 162 -22.60 -1.61 0.10
C GLY A 162 -24.12 -1.84 0.13
N ARG A 163 -24.55 -3.11 0.13
CA ARG A 163 -25.97 -3.51 0.19
C ARG A 163 -26.41 -3.96 1.58
N ARG A 164 -25.50 -4.05 2.55
CA ARG A 164 -25.83 -4.43 3.93
C ARG A 164 -26.56 -3.27 4.62
N PRO A 165 -27.77 -3.46 5.14
CA PRO A 165 -28.41 -2.44 5.95
C PRO A 165 -27.69 -2.38 7.31
N GLY A 166 -26.86 -1.35 7.55
CA GLY A 166 -26.30 -1.10 8.88
C GLY A 166 -24.95 -0.41 9.02
N SER A 167 -24.22 -0.06 7.96
CA SER A 167 -22.96 0.71 8.09
C SER A 167 -23.17 2.23 8.15
N GLY A 168 -24.28 2.65 8.78
CA GLY A 168 -24.49 4.04 9.17
C GLY A 168 -23.59 4.40 10.34
N SER A 169 -22.84 5.48 10.16
CA SER A 169 -22.04 6.19 11.16
C SER A 169 -22.62 6.08 12.57
N ASN A 170 -21.83 5.58 13.53
CA ASN A 170 -22.09 5.87 14.92
C ASN A 170 -21.32 7.13 15.29
N SER A 171 -22.08 8.08 15.83
CA SER A 171 -21.73 9.46 16.17
C SER A 171 -20.59 9.61 17.16
#